data_AF-A0A0A9GUS2-F1
#
_entry.id   AF-A0A0A9GUS2-F1
#
_cell.length_a   1.000
_cell.length_b   1.000
_cell.length_c   1.000
_cell.angle_alpha   90.00
_cell.angle_beta   90.00
_cell.angle_gamma   90.00
#
_symmetry.space_group_name_H-M   'P 1'
#
loop_
_entity.id
_entity.type
_entity.pdbx_description
1 polymer ?
#
loop_
_entity_poly.entity_id
_entity_poly.type
_entity_poly.pdbx_seq_one_letter_code
_entity_poly.pdbx_strand_id
1 'polypeptide(L)' 'MLASAGFVPVQASSFAEAQADSLLKKVPVRGFRVEKRGGSLALHWQRGELASVTAWRC' A
#
# COMPACT_ATOMS: atom_id res chain seq x y z
N MET A 1 14.65 4.21 9.22
CA MET A 1 14.15 5.60 9.19
C MET A 1 12.84 5.83 9.94
N LEU A 2 11.96 4.84 10.18
CA LEU A 2 11.00 4.90 11.30
C LEU A 2 11.36 3.92 12.43
N ALA A 3 11.80 2.70 12.08
CA ALA A 3 12.31 1.72 13.05
C ALA A 3 13.43 2.25 13.95
N SER A 4 14.36 3.02 13.36
CA SER A 4 15.47 3.66 14.09
C SER A 4 15.02 4.77 15.04
N ALA A 5 13.79 5.26 14.89
CA ALA A 5 13.18 6.27 15.76
C ALA A 5 12.23 5.64 16.81
N GLY A 6 12.27 4.31 16.99
CA GLY A 6 11.49 3.59 17.99
C GLY A 6 10.16 3.04 17.49
N PHE A 7 9.73 3.36 16.27
CA PHE A 7 8.47 2.88 15.73
C PHE A 7 8.54 1.40 15.33
N VAL A 8 7.48 0.65 15.61
CA VAL A 8 7.36 -0.76 15.24
C VAL A 8 6.52 -0.89 13.97
N PRO A 9 7.01 -1.57 12.91
CA PRO A 9 6.21 -1.78 11.71
C PRO A 9 5.01 -2.68 12.03
N VAL A 10 3.85 -2.34 11.46
CA VAL A 10 2.65 -3.17 11.54
C VAL A 10 2.16 -3.53 10.14
N GLN A 11 1.53 -4.70 10.05
CA GLN A 11 1.02 -5.20 8.78
C GLN A 11 -0.19 -4.37 8.32
N ALA A 12 -0.23 -4.03 7.03
CA ALA A 12 -1.44 -3.53 6.41
C ALA A 12 -2.61 -4.51 6.66
N SER A 13 -3.78 -3.99 7.04
CA SER A 13 -4.94 -4.84 7.29
C SER A 13 -5.55 -5.34 5.99
N SER A 14 -6.14 -6.54 6.03
CA SER A 14 -6.90 -7.09 4.89
C SER A 14 -8.02 -6.15 4.43
N PHE A 15 -8.58 -5.35 5.35
CA PHE A 15 -9.55 -4.31 5.03
C PHE A 15 -8.92 -3.17 4.21
N ALA A 16 -7.75 -2.66 4.61
CA ALA A 16 -7.04 -1.62 3.85
C ALA A 16 -6.67 -2.11 2.45
N GLU A 17 -6.23 -3.36 2.32
CA GLU A 17 -5.96 -4.00 1.04
C GLU A 17 -7.22 -4.07 0.15
N ALA A 18 -8.33 -4.55 0.71
CA ALA A 18 -9.60 -4.65 -0.01
C ALA A 18 -10.15 -3.27 -0.43
N GLN A 19 -9.96 -2.24 0.40
CA GLN A 19 -10.31 -0.86 0.06
C GLN A 19 -9.45 -0.33 -1.09
N ALA A 20 -8.13 -0.60 -1.09
CA ALA A 20 -7.24 -0.21 -2.18
C ALA A 20 -7.68 -0.85 -3.51
N ASP A 21 -8.02 -2.14 -3.50
CA ASP A 21 -8.56 -2.84 -4.67
C ASP A 21 -9.92 -2.24 -5.11
N SER A 22 -10.79 -1.90 -4.16
CA SER A 22 -12.09 -1.29 -4.44
C SER A 22 -11.96 0.09 -5.10
N LEU A 23 -11.01 0.91 -4.64
CA LEU A 23 -10.75 2.24 -5.21
C LEU A 23 -10.35 2.17 -6.68
N LEU A 24 -9.47 1.23 -7.05
CA LEU A 24 -9.09 1.02 -8.45
C LEU A 24 -10.26 0.54 -9.32
N LYS A 25 -11.19 -0.24 -8.76
CA LYS A 25 -12.41 -0.64 -9.46
C LYS A 25 -13.37 0.52 -9.68
N LYS A 26 -13.44 1.48 -8.73
CA LYS A 26 -14.32 2.65 -8.81
C LYS A 26 -13.78 3.73 -9.74
N VAL A 27 -12.46 3.84 -9.88
CA VAL A 27 -11.81 4.82 -10.74
C VAL A 27 -11.00 4.07 -11.81
N PRO A 28 -11.63 3.65 -12.92
CA PRO A 28 -11.00 2.80 -13.92
C PRO A 28 -10.01 3.58 -14.80
N VAL A 29 -8.92 4.06 -14.20
CA VAL A 29 -7.80 4.64 -14.93
C VAL A 29 -6.84 3.51 -15.28
N ARG A 30 -6.82 3.16 -16.58
CA ARG A 30 -6.04 2.03 -17.10
C ARG A 30 -4.57 2.14 -16.72
N GLY A 31 -4.00 1.07 -16.17
CA GLY A 31 -2.57 1.01 -15.85
C GLY A 31 -2.27 1.16 -14.36
N PHE A 32 -3.20 1.62 -13.54
CA PHE A 32 -3.03 1.53 -12.10
C PHE A 32 -3.20 0.09 -11.60
N ARG A 33 -2.31 -0.32 -10.70
CA ARG A 33 -2.42 -1.57 -9.95
C ARG A 33 -1.93 -1.35 -8.52
N VAL A 34 -2.53 -2.06 -7.58
CA VAL A 34 -2.05 -2.14 -6.20
C VAL A 34 -1.31 -3.47 -6.03
N GLU A 35 -0.13 -3.42 -5.45
CA GLU A 35 0.68 -4.59 -5.10
C GLU A 35 0.74 -4.75 -3.58
N LYS A 36 0.45 -5.96 -3.09
CA LYS A 36 0.43 -6.29 -1.66
C LYS A 36 1.76 -6.93 -1.30
N ARG A 37 2.54 -6.27 -0.45
CA ARG A 37 3.91 -6.66 -0.11
C ARG A 37 4.05 -6.94 1.39
N GLY A 38 3.41 -8.03 1.84
CA GLY A 38 3.62 -8.60 3.19
C GLY A 38 3.68 -7.58 4.32
N GLY A 39 2.71 -6.67 4.37
CA GLY A 39 2.61 -5.61 5.38
C GLY A 39 2.66 -4.19 4.83
N SER A 40 2.87 -4.04 3.54
CA SER A 40 2.83 -2.76 2.84
C SER A 40 2.01 -2.85 1.55
N LEU A 41 1.57 -1.68 1.08
CA LEU A 41 0.84 -1.54 -0.19
C LEU A 41 1.66 -0.65 -1.11
N ALA A 42 1.85 -1.06 -2.36
CA ALA A 42 2.47 -0.23 -3.38
C ALA A 42 1.47 0.10 -4.49
N LEU A 43 1.34 1.38 -4.82
CA LEU A 43 0.60 1.84 -5.98
C LEU A 43 1.56 1.91 -7.16
N HIS A 44 1.20 1.24 -8.24
CA HIS A 44 1.96 1.22 -9.48
C HIS A 44 1.16 1.83 -10.61
N TRP A 45 1.88 2.41 -11.56
CA TRP A 45 1.39 2.74 -12.89
C TRP A 45 2.18 1.97 -13.93
N GLN A 46 1.49 1.16 -14.74
CA GLN A 46 2.11 0.24 -15.68
C GLN A 46 3.12 -0.67 -14.95
N ARG A 47 4.42 -0.52 -15.26
CA ARG A 47 5.51 -1.29 -14.64
C ARG A 47 6.22 -0.53 -13.52
N GLY A 48 5.98 0.77 -13.35
CA GLY A 48 6.65 1.62 -12.36
C GLY A 48 5.89 1.69 -11.05
N GLU A 49 6.61 1.68 -9.92
CA GLU A 49 6.06 2.06 -8.62
C GLU A 49 5.95 3.57 -8.54
N LEU A 50 4.80 4.06 -8.06
CA LEU A 50 4.55 5.49 -7.84
C LEU A 50 4.61 5.86 -6.36
N ALA A 51 4.05 5.00 -5.50
CA ALA A 51 4.01 5.24 -4.07
C ALA A 51 3.98 3.93 -3.28
N SER A 52 4.50 3.95 -2.06
CA SER A 52 4.42 2.86 -1.09
C SER A 52 3.84 3.36 0.22
N VAL A 53 3.00 2.54 0.83
CA VAL A 53 2.29 2.81 2.09
C VAL A 53 2.68 1.73 3.08
N THR A 54 3.19 2.16 4.23
CA THR A 54 3.55 1.31 5.37
C THR A 54 2.84 1.82 6.61
N ALA A 55 2.48 0.91 7.51
CA ALA A 55 1.86 1.24 8.77
C ALA A 55 2.85 1.00 9.92
N TRP A 56 2.77 1.87 10.94
CA TRP A 56 3.69 1.86 12.08
C TRP A 56 2.92 2.19 13.36
N ARG A 57 3.39 1.67 14.49
CA ARG A 57 2.94 2.07 15.84
C ARG A 57 4.09 2.70 16.63
N CYS A 58 3.74 3.58 17.56
CA CYS A 58 4.65 4.10 18.59
C CYS A 58 5.00 2.97 19.57
#